data_AF-A0A2A5MAA0-F1
#
_entry.id   AF-A0A2A5MAA0-F1
#
_cell.length_a   1.000
_cell.length_b   1.000
_cell.length_c   1.000
_cell.angle_alpha   90.00
_cell.angle_beta   90.00
_cell.angle_gamma   90.00
#
_symmetry.space_group_name_H-M   'P 1'
#
loop_
_entity.id
_entity.type
_entity.pdbx_description
1 polymer ?
#
loop_
_entity_poly.entity_id
_entity_poly.type
_entity_poly.pdbx_seq_one_letter_code
_entity_poly.pdbx_strand_id
1 'polypeptide(L)'
;IVVDDAIIVVENIDRILHENEQISVKDAAIQAMQEVSSPVISIVLVLCAVFIPVSFISGFVGEIQRQFALTLAISVAISGFVALTLTPSLCALFLRRNEGEPFKFVKKFNDFFDW
;
A
#
# COMPACT_ATOMS: atom_id res chain seq x y z
N ILE A 1 -3.93 -6.23 -6.80
CA ILE A 1 -3.66 -6.99 -5.56
C ILE A 1 -2.25 -6.73 -5.04
N VAL A 2 -1.18 -7.03 -5.80
CA VAL A 2 0.22 -6.85 -5.31
C VAL A 2 0.59 -5.40 -4.96
N VAL A 3 -0.02 -4.42 -5.64
CA VAL A 3 0.23 -2.99 -5.31
C VAL A 3 -0.67 -2.47 -4.21
N ASP A 4 -1.71 -3.21 -3.83
CA ASP A 4 -2.77 -2.74 -2.94
C ASP A 4 -2.23 -2.49 -1.53
N ASP A 5 -1.53 -3.49 -0.97
CA ASP A 5 -0.91 -3.38 0.36
C ASP A 5 0.09 -2.22 0.42
N ALA A 6 0.88 -2.01 -0.64
CA ALA A 6 1.86 -0.94 -0.71
C ALA A 6 1.20 0.44 -0.84
N ILE A 7 0.13 0.56 -1.65
CA ILE A 7 -0.62 1.80 -1.80
C ILE A 7 -1.27 2.19 -0.48
N ILE A 8 -1.91 1.25 0.24
CA ILE A 8 -2.53 1.51 1.55
C ILE A 8 -1.50 2.08 2.53
N VAL A 9 -0.30 1.51 2.56
CA VAL A 9 0.78 2.00 3.44
C VAL A 9 1.22 3.40 3.02
N VAL A 10 1.47 3.64 1.73
CA VAL A 10 1.89 4.96 1.21
C VAL A 10 0.82 6.03 1.46
N GLU A 11 -0.44 5.73 1.18
CA GLU A 11 -1.58 6.62 1.40
C GLU A 11 -1.74 6.98 2.88
N ASN A 12 -1.55 6.02 3.79
CA ASN A 12 -1.63 6.30 5.22
C ASN A 12 -0.45 7.16 5.71
N ILE A 13 0.75 6.98 5.14
CA ILE A 13 1.90 7.85 5.42
C ILE A 13 1.62 9.27 4.92
N ASP A 14 1.10 9.40 3.70
CA ASP A 14 0.75 10.68 3.09
C ASP A 14 -0.34 11.40 3.89
N ARG A 15 -1.39 10.69 4.31
CA ARG A 15 -2.43 11.22 5.20
C ARG A 15 -1.84 11.77 6.50
N ILE A 16 -0.98 11.01 7.18
CA ILE A 16 -0.36 11.45 8.45
C ILE A 16 0.55 12.66 8.23
N LEU A 17 1.28 12.72 7.11
CA LEU A 17 2.07 13.89 6.75
C LEU A 17 1.16 15.10 6.53
N HIS A 18 0.05 14.97 5.80
CA HIS A 18 -0.89 16.06 5.57
C HIS A 18 -1.62 16.53 6.85
N GLU A 19 -1.96 15.62 7.75
CA GLU A 19 -2.66 15.95 9.01
C GLU A 19 -1.73 16.55 10.08
N ASN A 20 -0.42 16.25 10.03
CA ASN A 20 0.56 16.72 11.01
C ASN A 20 1.75 17.41 10.33
N GLU A 21 1.74 18.74 10.34
CA GLU A 21 2.79 19.57 9.71
C GLU A 21 4.19 19.36 10.29
N GLN A 22 4.29 18.94 11.56
CA GLN A 22 5.55 18.93 12.31
C GLN A 22 6.20 17.54 12.39
N ILE A 23 5.50 16.48 11.99
CA ILE A 23 6.04 15.11 12.07
C ILE A 23 7.13 14.88 11.01
N SER A 24 8.20 14.16 11.37
CA SER A 24 9.19 13.74 10.39
C SER A 24 8.63 12.62 9.50
N VAL A 25 9.09 12.50 8.25
CA VAL A 25 8.66 11.42 7.33
C VAL A 25 8.93 10.03 7.92
N LYS A 26 10.03 9.88 8.66
CA LYS A 26 10.36 8.64 9.35
C LYS A 26 9.35 8.31 10.45
N ASP A 27 8.98 9.30 11.27
CA ASP A 27 8.02 9.08 12.35
C ASP A 27 6.60 8.85 11.81
N ALA A 28 6.23 9.54 10.73
CA ALA A 28 4.99 9.29 10.00
C ALA A 28 4.92 7.86 9.45
N ALA A 29 6.03 7.34 8.89
CA ALA A 29 6.10 5.94 8.46
C ALA A 29 5.91 4.96 9.62
N ILE A 30 6.52 5.21 10.78
CA ILE A 30 6.36 4.36 11.97
C ILE A 30 4.92 4.41 12.48
N GLN A 31 4.33 5.60 12.57
CA GLN A 31 2.94 5.76 13.01
C GLN A 31 1.97 5.09 12.02
N ALA A 32 2.17 5.27 10.71
CA ALA A 32 1.35 4.63 9.69
C ALA A 32 1.34 3.11 9.85
N MET A 33 2.51 2.51 10.07
CA MET A 33 2.63 1.07 10.29
C MET A 33 1.89 0.60 11.54
N GLN A 34 1.76 1.41 12.60
CA GLN A 34 0.96 1.07 13.78
C GLN A 34 -0.54 1.00 13.46
N GLU A 35 -1.01 1.79 12.50
CA GLU A 35 -2.42 1.84 12.10
C GLU A 35 -2.77 0.76 11.06
N VAL A 36 -1.92 0.54 10.05
CA VAL A 36 -2.28 -0.30 8.89
C VAL A 36 -1.71 -1.72 8.90
N SER A 37 -0.80 -2.07 9.81
CA SER A 37 -0.22 -3.43 9.84
C SER A 37 -1.27 -4.52 10.03
N SER A 38 -2.23 -4.31 10.93
CA SER A 38 -3.29 -5.30 11.20
C SER A 38 -4.22 -5.50 9.99
N PRO A 39 -4.73 -4.43 9.33
CA PRO A 39 -5.46 -4.57 8.06
C PRO A 39 -4.68 -5.31 6.97
N VAL A 40 -3.42 -4.94 6.70
CA VAL A 40 -2.60 -5.56 5.64
C VAL A 40 -2.38 -7.05 5.89
N ILE A 41 -2.03 -7.44 7.12
CA ILE A 41 -1.89 -8.86 7.49
C ILE A 41 -3.21 -9.60 7.29
N SER A 42 -4.34 -8.97 7.65
CA SER A 42 -5.66 -9.57 7.49
C SER A 42 -6.01 -9.83 6.02
N ILE A 43 -5.70 -8.90 5.12
CA ILE A 43 -5.92 -9.05 3.67
C ILE A 43 -5.13 -10.24 3.12
N VAL A 44 -3.84 -10.34 3.45
CA VAL A 44 -2.99 -11.46 3.03
C VAL A 44 -3.54 -12.79 3.54
N LEU A 45 -3.92 -12.87 4.81
CA LEU A 45 -4.48 -14.08 5.40
C LEU A 45 -5.82 -14.47 4.77
N VAL A 46 -6.70 -13.52 4.50
CA VAL A 46 -7.99 -13.78 3.83
C VAL A 46 -7.76 -14.33 2.42
N LEU A 47 -6.86 -13.73 1.65
CA LEU A 47 -6.56 -14.20 0.30
C LEU A 47 -5.92 -15.59 0.31
N CYS A 48 -5.00 -15.85 1.24
CA CYS A 48 -4.44 -17.18 1.46
C CYS A 48 -5.53 -18.19 1.87
N ALA A 49 -6.44 -17.82 2.77
CA ALA A 49 -7.54 -18.67 3.22
C ALA A 49 -8.53 -19.01 2.10
N VAL A 50 -8.66 -18.16 1.07
CA VAL A 50 -9.47 -18.44 -0.12
C VAL A 50 -8.71 -19.31 -1.13
N PHE A 51 -7.47 -18.97 -1.45
CA PHE A 51 -6.75 -19.62 -2.56
C PHE A 51 -6.05 -20.93 -2.17
N ILE A 52 -5.56 -21.06 -0.94
CA ILE A 52 -4.88 -22.30 -0.50
C ILE A 52 -5.86 -23.49 -0.56
N PRO A 53 -7.11 -23.41 -0.04
CA PRO A 53 -8.06 -24.52 -0.17
C PRO A 53 -8.42 -24.86 -1.63
N VAL A 54 -8.58 -23.86 -2.49
CA VAL A 54 -8.87 -24.05 -3.92
C VAL A 54 -7.76 -24.86 -4.61
N SER A 55 -6.50 -24.71 -4.17
CA SER A 55 -5.37 -25.46 -4.72
C SER A 55 -5.43 -26.98 -4.48
N PHE A 56 -6.27 -27.45 -3.56
CA PHE A 56 -6.47 -28.89 -3.28
C PHE A 56 -7.57 -29.54 -4.13
N ILE A 57 -8.30 -28.76 -4.94
CA ILE A 57 -9.34 -29.30 -5.83
C ILE A 57 -8.66 -30.09 -6.95
N SER A 58 -9.11 -31.33 -7.16
CA SER A 58 -8.60 -32.23 -8.19
C SER A 58 -9.45 -32.22 -9.47
N GLY A 59 -8.94 -32.85 -10.52
CA GLY A 59 -9.59 -32.90 -11.84
C GLY A 59 -9.13 -31.79 -12.79
N PHE A 60 -9.64 -31.82 -14.02
CA PHE A 60 -9.20 -30.89 -15.08
C PHE A 60 -9.39 -29.41 -14.72
N VAL A 61 -10.55 -29.06 -14.17
CA VAL A 61 -10.85 -27.69 -13.72
C VAL A 61 -9.98 -27.31 -12.52
N GLY A 62 -9.71 -28.26 -11.61
CA GLY A 62 -8.85 -28.06 -10.44
C GLY A 62 -7.42 -27.71 -10.82
N GLU A 63 -6.86 -28.37 -11.84
CA GLU A 63 -5.48 -28.09 -12.29
C GLU A 63 -5.33 -26.67 -12.86
N ILE A 64 -6.31 -26.21 -13.64
CA ILE A 64 -6.33 -24.83 -14.16
C ILE A 64 -6.43 -23.83 -12.99
N GLN A 65 -7.33 -24.07 -12.04
CA GLN A 65 -7.50 -23.19 -10.89
C GLN A 65 -6.28 -23.18 -9.97
N ARG A 66 -5.60 -24.32 -9.81
CA ARG A 66 -4.40 -24.46 -8.97
C ARG A 66 -3.27 -23.55 -9.43
N GLN A 67 -3.07 -23.41 -10.75
CA GLN A 67 -2.05 -22.51 -11.30
C GLN A 67 -2.32 -21.04 -10.90
N PHE A 68 -3.56 -20.59 -11.03
CA PHE A 68 -3.94 -19.23 -10.61
C PHE A 68 -3.88 -19.07 -9.08
N ALA A 69 -4.44 -20.03 -8.34
CA ALA A 69 -4.53 -19.96 -6.88
C ALA A 69 -3.16 -19.89 -6.21
N LEU A 70 -2.22 -20.75 -6.60
CA LEU A 70 -0.86 -20.74 -6.02
C LEU A 70 -0.10 -19.48 -6.43
N THR A 71 -0.21 -19.05 -7.69
CA THR A 71 0.47 -17.84 -8.17
C THR A 71 -0.01 -16.61 -7.39
N LEU A 72 -1.33 -16.47 -7.22
CA LEU A 72 -1.90 -15.36 -6.46
C LEU A 72 -1.55 -15.44 -4.98
N ALA A 73 -1.67 -16.61 -4.35
CA ALA A 73 -1.35 -16.78 -2.93
C ALA A 73 0.10 -16.39 -2.63
N ILE A 74 1.06 -16.89 -3.43
CA ILE A 74 2.49 -16.57 -3.25
C ILE A 74 2.76 -15.10 -3.55
N SER A 75 2.20 -14.57 -4.65
CA SER A 75 2.41 -13.18 -5.04
C SER A 75 1.88 -12.19 -3.99
N VAL A 76 0.73 -12.49 -3.38
CA VAL A 76 0.13 -11.67 -2.31
C VAL A 76 0.90 -11.81 -1.00
N ALA A 77 1.37 -13.02 -0.65
CA ALA A 77 2.19 -13.18 0.54
C ALA A 77 3.49 -12.36 0.45
N ILE A 78 4.14 -12.38 -0.71
CA ILE A 78 5.34 -11.57 -0.97
C ILE A 78 4.98 -10.08 -0.99
N SER A 79 3.86 -9.69 -1.59
CA SER A 79 3.31 -8.33 -1.56
C SER A 79 3.21 -7.79 -0.14
N GLY A 80 2.50 -8.50 0.74
CA GLY A 80 2.34 -8.09 2.13
C GLY A 80 3.66 -7.97 2.86
N PHE A 81 4.61 -8.88 2.62
CA PHE A 81 5.95 -8.78 3.20
C PHE A 81 6.67 -7.50 2.74
N VAL A 82 6.60 -7.16 1.45
CA VAL A 82 7.19 -5.93 0.89
C VAL A 82 6.48 -4.68 1.43
N ALA A 83 5.16 -4.72 1.57
CA ALA A 83 4.36 -3.63 2.14
C ALA A 83 4.69 -3.37 3.60
N LEU A 84 4.93 -4.41 4.40
CA LEU A 84 5.23 -4.28 5.83
C LEU A 84 6.70 -3.91 6.12
N THR A 85 7.61 -4.09 5.16
CA THR A 85 9.06 -3.91 5.38
C THR A 85 9.66 -2.85 4.48
N LEU A 86 9.75 -3.14 3.19
CA LEU A 86 10.46 -2.31 2.22
C LEU A 86 9.72 -1.00 1.95
N THR A 87 8.39 -1.04 1.85
CA THR A 87 7.56 0.12 1.52
C THR A 87 7.72 1.25 2.55
N PRO A 88 7.48 1.04 3.86
CA PRO A 88 7.66 2.10 4.86
C PRO A 88 9.13 2.53 4.97
N SER A 89 10.08 1.61 4.76
CA SER A 89 11.51 1.93 4.78
C SER A 89 11.91 2.86 3.64
N LEU A 90 11.45 2.60 2.42
CA LEU A 90 11.70 3.46 1.27
C LEU A 90 10.96 4.79 1.40
N CYS A 91 9.73 4.80 1.90
CA CYS A 91 9.00 6.04 2.17
C CYS A 91 9.76 6.92 3.18
N ALA A 92 10.26 6.35 4.28
CA ALA A 92 11.04 7.08 5.27
C ALA A 92 12.33 7.71 4.71
N LEU A 93 12.90 7.16 3.63
CA LEU A 93 14.15 7.61 3.03
C LEU A 93 13.96 8.56 1.84
N PHE A 94 12.95 8.32 1.00
CA PHE A 94 12.80 8.98 -0.29
C PHE A 94 11.54 9.86 -0.40
N LEU A 95 10.53 9.65 0.44
CA LEU A 95 9.29 10.43 0.38
C LEU A 95 9.59 11.86 0.80
N ARG A 96 9.26 12.80 -0.09
CA ARG A 96 9.44 14.23 0.14
C ARG A 96 8.13 14.80 0.65
N ARG A 97 8.23 15.63 1.67
CA ARG A 97 7.07 16.30 2.28
C ARG A 97 6.46 17.41 1.44
N ASN A 98 7.25 17.98 0.53
CA ASN A 98 6.79 19.04 -0.36
C ASN A 98 6.41 18.43 -1.72
N GLU A 99 5.12 18.28 -1.96
CA GLU A 99 4.61 18.35 -3.33
C GLU A 99 5.03 19.72 -3.88
N GLY A 100 5.74 19.75 -5.00
CA GLY A 100 6.37 20.97 -5.49
C GLY A 100 5.38 22.13 -5.59
N GLU A 101 5.80 23.34 -5.18
CA GLU A 101 4.99 24.56 -5.32
C GLU A 101 4.37 24.61 -6.73
N PRO A 102 3.05 24.82 -6.85
CA PRO A 102 2.41 24.88 -8.16
C PRO A 102 3.07 25.97 -9.00
N PHE A 103 3.20 25.71 -10.31
CA PHE A 103 3.76 26.68 -11.25
C PHE A 103 3.13 28.06 -11.02
N LYS A 104 3.93 29.14 -11.05
CA LYS A 104 3.48 30.51 -10.74
C LYS A 104 2.23 30.94 -11.52
N PHE A 105 2.02 30.39 -12.72
CA PHE A 105 0.81 30.58 -13.52
C PHE A 105 -0.43 29.92 -12.89
N VAL A 106 -0.30 28.68 -12.41
CA VAL A 106 -1.36 27.93 -11.71
C VAL A 106 -1.69 28.60 -10.37
N LYS A 107 -0.68 29.06 -9.62
CA LYS A 107 -0.90 29.80 -8.36
C LYS A 107 -1.72 31.09 -8.59
N LYS A 108 -1.35 31.89 -9.60
CA LYS A 108 -2.13 33.08 -10.00
C LYS A 108 -3.52 32.78 -10.55
N PHE A 109 -3.70 31.64 -11.20
CA PHE A 109 -5.01 31.20 -11.69
C PHE A 109 -5.92 30.80 -10.54
N ASN A 110 -5.41 30.03 -9.56
CA ASN A 110 -6.13 29.68 -8.34
C ASN A 110 -6.51 30.93 -7.53
N ASP A 111 -5.56 31.83 -7.29
CA ASP A 111 -5.82 33.08 -6.56
C ASP A 111 -6.89 33.97 -7.24
N PHE A 112 -7.07 33.84 -8.56
CA PHE A 112 -8.10 34.57 -9.32
C PHE A 112 -9.47 33.87 -9.30
N PHE A 113 -9.50 32.53 -9.24
CA PHE A 113 -10.73 31.75 -9.24
C PHE A 113 -11.28 31.46 -7.84
N ASP A 114 -10.42 31.48 -6.81
CA ASP A 114 -10.77 31.30 -5.40
C ASP A 114 -11.27 32.62 -4.74
N TRP A 115 -11.56 33.67 -5.52
CA TRP A 115 -12.20 34.93 -5.10
C TRP A 115 -13.71 34.95 -5.35
#